data_AF-A0A1Y5GNG1-F1
#
_entry.id   AF-A0A1Y5GNG1-F1
#
_cell.length_a   1.000
_cell.length_b   1.000
_cell.length_c   1.000
_cell.angle_alpha   90.00
_cell.angle_beta   90.00
_cell.angle_gamma   90.00
#
_symmetry.space_group_name_H-M   'P 1'
#
loop_
_entity.id
_entity.type
_entity.pdbx_description
1 polymer ?
#
loop_
_entity_poly.entity_id
_entity_poly.type
_entity_poly.pdbx_seq_one_letter_code
_entity_poly.pdbx_strand_id
1 'polypeptide(L)' 'MASENHTVTVLYYHQDDMTSICSDVLENLNVEPDKRVIFPRSYREDKIIIAVLDGNCHVRNSLGDRALFS' A
#
# COMPACT_ATOMS: atom_id res chain seq x y z
N MET A 1 -16.44 20.01 -9.15
CA MET A 1 -16.15 18.57 -9.03
C MET A 1 -15.36 18.42 -7.75
N ALA A 2 -15.95 17.83 -6.72
CA ALA A 2 -15.28 17.68 -5.43
C ALA A 2 -14.15 16.67 -5.59
N SER A 3 -12.92 17.06 -5.26
CA SER A 3 -11.86 16.09 -5.02
C SER A 3 -12.28 15.34 -3.75
N GLU A 4 -12.83 14.15 -3.90
CA GLU A 4 -13.06 13.32 -2.72
C GLU A 4 -11.68 12.91 -2.20
N ASN A 5 -11.42 13.20 -0.93
CA ASN A 5 -10.19 12.78 -0.27
C ASN A 5 -10.31 11.28 -0.04
N HIS A 6 -9.58 10.51 -0.85
CA HIS A 6 -9.59 9.06 -0.73
C HIS A 6 -8.49 8.63 0.24
N THR A 7 -8.82 7.63 1.04
CA THR A 7 -7.85 6.87 1.80
C THR A 7 -7.55 5.62 0.99
N VAL A 8 -6.28 5.29 0.79
CA VAL A 8 -5.86 4.03 0.16
C VAL A 8 -4.81 3.36 1.01
N THR A 9 -4.77 2.04 0.95
CA THR A 9 -3.74 1.23 1.59
C THR A 9 -2.82 0.67 0.53
N VAL A 10 -1.51 0.87 0.68
CA VAL A 10 -0.50 0.37 -0.25
C VAL A 10 0.22 -0.81 0.39
N LEU A 11 0.21 -1.95 -0.29
CA LEU A 11 1.05 -3.10 0.05
C LEU A 11 2.33 -3.06 -0.77
N TYR A 12 3.47 -3.24 -0.12
CA TYR A 12 4.77 -3.21 -0.79
C TYR A 12 5.80 -4.09 -0.09
N TYR A 13 6.85 -4.44 -0.81
CA TYR A 13 8.12 -4.89 -0.24
C TYR A 13 9.12 -3.73 -0.20
N HIS A 14 10.00 -3.71 0.79
CA HIS A 14 11.20 -2.89 0.67
C HIS A 14 12.13 -3.50 -0.37
N GLN A 15 12.81 -2.68 -1.16
CA GLN A 15 13.76 -3.19 -2.15
C GLN A 15 14.90 -3.98 -1.52
N ASP A 16 15.28 -3.63 -0.28
CA ASP A 16 16.32 -4.32 0.49
C ASP A 16 15.79 -5.55 1.25
N ASP A 17 14.48 -5.68 1.44
CA ASP A 17 13.82 -6.81 2.10
C ASP A 17 12.56 -7.25 1.34
N MET A 18 12.74 -8.25 0.48
CA MET A 18 11.67 -8.86 -0.31
C MET A 18 10.94 -10.00 0.41
N THR A 19 11.14 -10.15 1.73
CA THR A 19 10.52 -11.24 2.51
C THR A 19 9.36 -10.75 3.37
N SER A 20 9.36 -9.48 3.75
CA SER A 20 8.36 -8.89 4.64
C SER A 20 7.36 -8.04 3.87
N ILE A 21 6.07 -8.42 3.86
CA ILE A 21 5.01 -7.55 3.31
C ILE A 21 4.77 -6.39 4.26
N CYS A 22 4.97 -5.16 3.77
CA CYS A 22 4.66 -3.93 4.46
C CYS A 22 3.33 -3.33 3.96
N SER A 23 2.69 -2.52 4.81
CA SER A 23 1.47 -1.79 4.46
C SER A 23 1.50 -0.36 4.97
N ASP A 24 1.24 0.60 4.09
CA ASP A 24 1.07 2.02 4.46
C ASP A 24 -0.37 2.46 4.14
N VAL A 25 -0.99 3.21 5.05
CA VAL A 25 -2.26 3.89 4.79
C VAL A 25 -1.97 5.33 4.42
N LEU A 26 -2.40 5.72 3.22
CA LEU A 26 -2.24 7.06 2.68
C LEU A 26 -3.60 7.74 2.63
N GLU A 27 -3.72 8.84 3.35
CA GLU A 27 -4.93 9.63 3.45
C GLU A 27 -4.84 10.87 2.55
N ASN A 28 -6.00 11.46 2.24
CA ASN A 28 -6.11 12.71 1.48
C ASN A 28 -5.47 12.63 0.09
N LEU A 29 -5.50 11.46 -0.54
CA LEU A 29 -5.08 11.31 -1.92
C LEU A 29 -6.21 11.76 -2.85
N ASN A 30 -5.81 12.53 -3.86
CA ASN A 30 -6.71 12.92 -4.93
C ASN A 30 -6.77 11.77 -5.94
N VAL A 31 -7.66 10.81 -5.68
CA VAL A 31 -7.92 9.68 -6.56
C VAL A 31 -9.13 10.05 -7.43
N GLU A 32 -8.96 9.98 -8.75
CA GLU A 32 -10.12 10.13 -9.62
C GLU A 32 -10.98 8.86 -9.55
N PRO A 33 -12.32 8.94 -9.66
CA PRO A 33 -13.28 7.89 -9.29
C PRO A 33 -13.17 6.52 -9.99
N ASP A 34 -12.19 6.34 -10.87
CA ASP A 34 -11.98 5.10 -11.64
C ASP A 34 -10.53 4.98 -12.14
N LYS A 35 -9.60 5.75 -11.56
CA LYS A 35 -8.23 5.84 -12.06
C LYS A 35 -7.22 5.21 -11.11
N ARG A 36 -6.18 4.66 -11.73
CA ARG A 36 -4.96 4.20 -11.07
C ARG A 36 -4.38 5.30 -10.18
N VAL A 37 -4.16 4.98 -8.91
CA VAL A 37 -3.43 5.86 -7.97
C VAL A 37 -2.03 6.13 -8.50
N ILE A 38 -1.69 7.41 -8.68
CA ILE A 38 -0.37 7.84 -9.14
C ILE A 38 0.45 8.26 -7.94
N PHE A 39 1.43 7.44 -7.56
CA PHE A 39 2.40 7.80 -6.52
C PHE A 39 3.53 8.67 -7.09
N PRO A 40 3.99 9.68 -6.33
CA PRO A 40 5.20 10.41 -6.67
C PRO A 40 6.39 9.45 -6.79
N ARG A 41 7.36 9.80 -7.63
CA ARG A 41 8.50 8.92 -7.92
C ARG A 41 9.28 8.57 -6.64
N SER A 42 9.46 9.55 -5.75
CA SER A 42 10.12 9.38 -4.46
C SER A 42 9.47 8.31 -3.58
N TYR A 43 8.16 8.13 -3.63
CA TYR A 43 7.46 7.10 -2.85
C TYR A 43 7.75 5.67 -3.33
N ARG A 44 8.23 5.52 -4.58
CA ARG A 44 8.51 4.23 -5.21
C ARG A 44 9.99 3.88 -5.24
N GLU A 45 10.87 4.76 -4.78
CA GLU A 45 12.32 4.58 -4.92
C GLU A 45 12.85 3.40 -4.11
N ASP A 46 12.32 3.18 -2.91
CA ASP A 46 12.70 2.12 -1.98
C ASP A 46 11.65 1.01 -1.84
N LYS A 47 10.55 1.11 -2.60
CA LYS A 47 9.37 0.24 -2.46
C LYS A 47 9.01 -0.48 -3.76
N ILE A 48 8.75 -1.76 -3.65
CA ILE A 48 8.16 -2.59 -4.72
C ILE A 48 6.67 -2.72 -4.40
N ILE A 49 5.84 -1.90 -5.04
CA ILE A 49 4.39 -1.91 -4.81
C ILE A 49 3.79 -3.21 -5.34
N ILE A 50 3.10 -3.92 -4.46
CA ILE A 50 2.39 -5.17 -4.74
C ILE A 50 0.94 -4.89 -5.11
N ALA A 51 0.26 -4.09 -4.29
CA ALA A 51 -1.16 -3.78 -4.45
C ALA A 51 -1.50 -2.42 -3.83
N VAL A 52 -2.59 -1.82 -4.32
CA VAL A 52 -3.22 -0.64 -3.74
C VAL A 52 -4.68 -0.97 -3.53
N LEU A 53 -5.18 -0.73 -2.33
CA LEU A 53 -6.54 -1.03 -1.91
C LEU A 53 -7.23 0.27 -1.53
N ASP A 54 -8.51 0.40 -1.84
CA ASP A 54 -9.31 1.52 -1.37
C ASP A 54 -9.66 1.36 0.11
N GLY A 55 -9.61 2.47 0.83
CA GLY A 55 -9.89 2.56 2.26
C GLY A 55 -8.70 2.26 3.17
N ASN A 56 -8.99 2.23 4.48
CA ASN A 56 -8.04 1.88 5.52
C ASN A 56 -8.12 0.36 5.78
N CYS A 57 -7.11 -0.36 5.29
CA CYS A 57 -7.00 -1.80 5.40
C CYS A 57 -5.82 -2.16 6.31
N HIS A 58 -6.02 -3.15 7.17
CA HIS A 58 -4.96 -3.70 8.00
C HIS A 58 -4.62 -5.11 7.55
N VAL A 59 -3.36 -5.36 7.20
CA VAL A 59 -2.87 -6.71 6.94
C VAL A 59 -2.87 -7.48 8.26
N ARG A 60 -3.73 -8.50 8.36
CA ARG A 60 -3.83 -9.36 9.55
C ARG A 60 -2.91 -10.57 9.49
N ASN A 61 -2.65 -11.05 8.28
CA ASN A 61 -1.72 -12.13 7.97
C ASN A 61 -1.14 -11.85 6.59
N SER A 62 0.14 -12.15 6.39
CA SER A 62 0.81 -12.02 5.10
C SER A 62 1.35 -13.37 4.62
N LEU A 63 1.46 -13.54 3.31
CA LEU A 63 2.05 -14.75 2.74
C LEU A 63 3.56 -14.74 3.02
N GLY A 64 4.07 -15.82 3.62
CA GLY A 64 5.45 -15.87 4.11
C GLY A 64 5.60 -15.51 5.59
N ASP A 65 4.56 -14.96 6.21
CA ASP A 65 4.41 -14.87 7.66
C ASP A 65 4.20 -16.29 8.19
N ARG A 66 5.30 -17.04 8.29
CA ARG A 66 5.31 -18.31 8.99
C ARG A 66 5.00 -17.95 10.42
N ALA A 67 3.76 -18.19 10.82
CA ALA A 67 3.45 -18.23 12.23
C ALA A 67 4.34 -19.31 12.84
N LEU A 68 5.45 -18.88 13.46
CA LEU A 68 6.21 -19.67 14.40
C LEU A 68 5.31 -19.82 15.63
N PHE A 69 4.21 -20.56 15.48
CA PHE A 69 3.49 -21.07 16.63
C PHE A 69 4.40 -22.15 17.24
N SER A 70 5.23 -21.71 18.19
CA SER A 70 5.74 -22.53 19.27
C SER A 70 4.61 -22.89 20.22
#